data_AF-A0A2J8RCS8-F1
#
_entry.id   AF-A0A2J8RCS8-F1
#
_cell.length_a   1.000
_cell.length_b   1.000
_cell.length_c   1.000
_cell.angle_alpha   90.00
_cell.angle_beta   90.00
_cell.angle_gamma   90.00
#
_symmetry.space_group_name_H-M   'P 1'
#
loop_
_entity.id
_entity.type
_entity.pdbx_description
1 polymer ?
#
loop_
_entity_poly.entity_id
_entity_poly.type
_entity_poly.pdbx_seq_one_letter_code
_entity_poly.pdbx_strand_id
1 'polypeptide(L)'
;MEANHCSLGVDPSYPDLVIDVGEVTLGEENRKKLQKTQRDQERARVIRAACALLNSGGGVIRMEMANKDERPTEMGLDLEESLRKLIQYQYLQAFFETKQHGRCFY
;
A
#
# COMPACT_ATOMS: atom_id res chain seq x y z
N MET A 1 -23.70 -42.70 -10.91
CA MET A 1 -23.63 -41.48 -10.08
C MET A 1 -22.61 -40.58 -10.74
N GLU A 2 -23.07 -39.54 -11.44
CA GLU A 2 -22.18 -38.55 -12.04
C GLU A 2 -21.60 -37.67 -10.93
N ALA A 3 -20.28 -37.60 -10.84
CA ALA A 3 -19.59 -36.68 -9.95
C ALA A 3 -19.68 -35.28 -10.55
N ASN A 4 -20.50 -34.41 -9.96
CA ASN A 4 -20.49 -32.99 -10.25
C ASN A 4 -19.12 -32.40 -9.87
N HIS A 5 -18.23 -32.25 -10.85
CA HIS A 5 -17.02 -31.46 -10.72
C HIS A 5 -17.40 -29.98 -10.70
N CYS A 6 -17.76 -29.46 -9.53
CA CYS A 6 -17.73 -28.02 -9.29
C CYS A 6 -16.27 -27.58 -9.23
N SER A 7 -15.70 -27.17 -10.37
CA SER A 7 -14.47 -26.39 -10.38
C SER A 7 -14.81 -24.98 -9.89
N LEU A 8 -14.59 -24.71 -8.60
CA LEU A 8 -14.60 -23.34 -8.08
C LEU A 8 -13.47 -22.57 -8.77
N GLY A 9 -13.81 -21.52 -9.50
CA GLY A 9 -12.86 -20.60 -10.11
C GLY A 9 -12.86 -19.27 -9.35
N VAL A 10 -11.69 -18.81 -8.95
CA VAL A 10 -11.48 -17.45 -8.42
C VAL A 10 -10.90 -16.62 -9.54
N ASP A 11 -11.56 -15.52 -9.90
CA ASP A 11 -11.02 -14.50 -10.81
C ASP A 11 -10.35 -13.42 -9.96
N PRO A 12 -9.00 -13.32 -9.94
CA PRO A 12 -8.28 -12.36 -9.13
C PRO A 12 -8.17 -10.98 -9.79
N SER A 13 -8.97 -10.68 -10.82
CA SER A 13 -8.80 -9.46 -11.63
C SER A 13 -8.96 -8.15 -10.85
N TYR A 14 -9.66 -8.17 -9.71
CA TYR A 14 -9.80 -7.00 -8.84
C TYR A 14 -9.70 -7.36 -7.35
N PRO A 15 -8.99 -6.55 -6.55
CA PRO A 15 -8.98 -6.73 -5.10
C PRO A 15 -10.37 -6.47 -4.52
N ASP A 16 -10.83 -7.37 -3.63
CA ASP A 16 -12.12 -7.26 -2.96
C ASP A 16 -12.25 -5.99 -2.10
N LEU A 17 -11.12 -5.50 -1.57
CA LEU A 17 -11.06 -4.31 -0.73
C LEU A 17 -9.94 -3.37 -1.20
N VAL A 18 -10.33 -2.13 -1.52
CA VAL A 18 -9.40 -1.03 -1.83
C VAL A 18 -9.65 0.13 -0.87
N ILE A 19 -8.61 0.59 -0.20
CA ILE A 19 -8.65 1.82 0.60
C ILE A 19 -7.89 2.91 -0.14
N ASP A 20 -8.59 3.96 -0.56
CA ASP A 20 -7.97 5.17 -1.12
C ASP A 20 -7.51 6.10 0.01
N VAL A 21 -6.22 6.45 0.02
CA VAL A 21 -5.62 7.35 1.03
C VAL A 21 -5.31 8.75 0.48
N GLY A 22 -5.71 9.02 -0.75
CA GLY A 22 -5.52 10.26 -1.49
C GLY A 22 -4.09 10.44 -1.97
N GLU A 23 -3.69 11.71 -2.09
CA GLU A 23 -2.33 12.07 -2.47
C GLU A 23 -1.34 11.76 -1.33
N VAL A 24 -0.21 11.14 -1.70
CA VAL A 24 0.91 10.82 -0.82
C VAL A 24 2.20 11.14 -1.57
N THR A 25 3.12 11.84 -0.89
CA THR A 25 4.46 12.08 -1.41
C THR A 25 5.27 10.81 -1.23
N LEU A 26 5.90 10.30 -2.28
CA LEU A 26 6.70 9.06 -2.25
C LEU A 26 8.18 9.31 -2.51
N GLY A 27 9.03 8.35 -2.18
CA GLY A 27 10.47 8.40 -2.36
C GLY A 27 11.18 9.17 -1.25
N GLU A 28 12.23 8.59 -0.69
CA GLU A 28 12.89 9.09 0.52
C GLU A 28 13.34 10.55 0.39
N GLU A 29 13.91 10.92 -0.76
CA GLU A 29 14.40 12.28 -0.99
C GLU A 29 13.26 13.31 -1.09
N ASN A 30 12.07 12.93 -1.52
CA ASN A 30 10.91 13.83 -1.53
C ASN A 30 10.25 13.88 -0.16
N ARG A 31 10.14 12.73 0.54
CA ARG A 31 9.66 12.65 1.92
C ARG A 31 10.50 13.51 2.87
N LYS A 32 11.83 13.54 2.71
CA LYS A 32 12.74 14.40 3.50
C LYS A 32 12.48 15.90 3.31
N LYS A 33 12.00 16.32 2.14
CA LYS A 33 11.69 17.73 1.82
C LYS A 33 10.36 18.21 2.39
N LEU A 34 9.48 17.29 2.81
CA LEU A 34 8.21 17.65 3.42
C LEU A 34 8.39 18.31 4.78
N GLN A 35 7.48 19.23 5.10
CA GLN A 35 7.30 19.66 6.48
C GLN A 35 6.91 18.45 7.34
N LYS A 36 7.50 18.35 8.53
CA LYS A 36 7.30 17.21 9.45
C LYS A 36 5.81 16.90 9.66
N THR A 37 4.98 17.92 9.88
CA THR A 37 3.53 17.77 10.10
C THR A 37 2.84 17.12 8.90
N GLN A 38 3.16 17.55 7.67
CA GLN A 38 2.59 16.96 6.45
C GLN A 38 3.05 15.51 6.28
N ARG A 39 4.36 15.25 6.46
CA ARG A 39 4.93 13.90 6.38
C ARG A 39 4.26 12.95 7.37
N ASP A 40 4.02 13.41 8.60
CA ASP A 40 3.37 12.67 9.67
C ASP A 40 1.89 12.41 9.38
N GLN A 41 1.17 13.38 8.79
CA GLN A 41 -0.22 13.21 8.37
C GLN A 41 -0.37 12.20 7.24
N GLU A 42 0.45 12.30 6.19
CA GLU A 42 0.46 11.33 5.08
C GLU A 42 0.76 9.92 5.61
N ARG A 43 1.79 9.80 6.45
CA ARG A 43 2.15 8.53 7.10
C ARG A 43 1.00 7.96 7.92
N ALA A 44 0.35 8.77 8.75
CA ALA A 44 -0.74 8.29 9.59
C ALA A 44 -1.92 7.73 8.77
N ARG A 45 -2.23 8.33 7.61
CA ARG A 45 -3.26 7.81 6.70
C ARG A 45 -2.88 6.43 6.14
N VAL A 46 -1.66 6.31 5.61
CA VAL A 46 -1.15 5.04 5.04
C VAL A 46 -1.13 3.94 6.10
N ILE A 47 -0.59 4.23 7.29
CA ILE A 47 -0.51 3.26 8.39
C ILE A 47 -1.88 2.84 8.90
N ARG A 48 -2.85 3.77 8.95
CA ARG A 48 -4.23 3.42 9.32
C ARG A 48 -4.88 2.49 8.29
N ALA A 49 -4.69 2.76 7.01
CA ALA A 49 -5.20 1.89 5.94
C ALA A 49 -4.55 0.51 5.98
N ALA A 50 -3.22 0.44 6.11
CA ALA A 50 -2.48 -0.82 6.25
C ALA A 50 -2.96 -1.64 7.45
N CYS A 51 -3.11 -1.00 8.61
CA CYS A 51 -3.61 -1.65 9.82
C CYS A 51 -5.05 -2.18 9.62
N ALA A 52 -5.91 -1.43 8.93
CA ALA A 52 -7.27 -1.89 8.63
C ALA A 52 -7.25 -3.15 7.74
N LEU A 53 -6.45 -3.16 6.67
CA LEU A 53 -6.35 -4.29 5.75
C LEU A 53 -5.76 -5.53 6.41
N LEU A 54 -4.66 -5.38 7.17
CA LEU A 54 -4.03 -6.48 7.91
C LEU A 54 -5.02 -7.18 8.86
N ASN A 55 -5.94 -6.43 9.46
CA ASN A 55 -6.94 -6.96 10.40
C ASN A 55 -8.28 -7.34 9.74
N SER A 56 -8.40 -7.22 8.42
CA SER A 56 -9.65 -7.47 7.68
C SER A 56 -9.50 -8.49 6.54
N GLY A 57 -8.41 -9.28 6.54
CA GLY A 57 -8.18 -10.31 5.53
C GLY A 57 -7.38 -9.86 4.30
N GLY A 58 -6.82 -8.65 4.32
CA GLY A 58 -6.01 -8.10 3.23
C GLY A 58 -6.77 -7.15 2.30
N GLY A 59 -6.09 -6.71 1.24
CA GLY A 59 -6.62 -5.78 0.24
C GLY A 59 -5.52 -4.91 -0.35
N VAL A 60 -5.90 -3.82 -1.01
CA VAL A 60 -4.97 -2.88 -1.66
C VAL A 60 -5.14 -1.48 -1.09
N ILE A 61 -4.02 -0.79 -0.86
CA ILE A 61 -4.03 0.65 -0.54
C ILE A 61 -3.78 1.39 -1.84
N ARG A 62 -4.71 2.20 -2.32
CA ARG A 62 -4.48 3.06 -3.47
C ARG A 62 -4.04 4.44 -3.00
N MET A 63 -2.96 4.95 -3.55
CA MET A 63 -2.54 6.33 -3.36
C MET A 63 -2.14 6.99 -4.68
N GLU A 64 -2.43 8.29 -4.81
CA GLU A 64 -1.93 9.10 -5.92
C GLU A 64 -0.60 9.73 -5.50
N MET A 65 0.39 9.68 -6.39
CA MET A 65 1.67 10.34 -6.18
C MET A 65 1.49 11.86 -6.23
N ALA A 66 1.73 12.50 -5.09
CA ALA A 66 1.81 13.96 -4.98
C ALA A 66 3.02 14.53 -5.74
N ASN A 67 4.03 13.68 -5.97
CA ASN A 67 5.21 14.03 -6.76
C ASN A 67 4.81 14.24 -8.21
N LYS A 68 5.33 15.29 -8.86
CA LYS A 68 5.07 15.57 -10.27
C LYS A 68 5.79 14.64 -11.26
N ASP A 69 6.60 13.70 -10.76
CA ASP A 69 7.42 12.81 -11.57
C ASP A 69 6.80 11.41 -11.57
N GLU A 70 6.56 10.85 -12.76
CA GLU A 70 6.01 9.51 -12.96
C GLU A 70 7.08 8.40 -12.96
N ARG A 71 8.35 8.75 -12.71
CA ARG A 71 9.41 7.76 -12.58
C ARG A 71 9.10 6.73 -11.49
N PRO A 72 9.54 5.46 -11.67
CA PRO A 72 9.51 4.46 -10.61
C PRO A 72 10.11 5.02 -9.33
N THR A 73 9.36 4.93 -8.23
CA THR A 73 9.78 5.46 -6.93
C THR A 73 9.50 4.47 -5.81
N GLU A 74 10.32 4.49 -4.78
CA GLU A 74 10.09 3.73 -3.55
C GLU A 74 9.12 4.49 -2.63
N MET A 75 8.60 3.86 -1.59
CA MET A 75 7.67 4.54 -0.66
C MET A 75 8.36 5.66 0.13
N GLY A 76 9.58 5.41 0.58
CA GLY A 76 10.28 6.22 1.58
C GLY A 76 10.41 5.46 2.91
N LEU A 77 11.57 5.64 3.56
CA LEU A 77 11.98 4.84 4.71
C LEU A 77 11.03 5.00 5.89
N ASP A 78 10.46 6.19 6.08
CA ASP A 78 9.58 6.43 7.22
C ASP A 78 8.20 5.76 7.08
N LEU A 79 7.73 5.53 5.84
CA LEU A 79 6.57 4.69 5.55
C LEU A 79 6.93 3.22 5.76
N GLU A 80 8.02 2.74 5.15
CA GLU A 80 8.47 1.34 5.29
C GLU A 80 8.71 0.92 6.74
N GLU A 81 9.43 1.74 7.51
CA GLU A 81 9.68 1.47 8.93
C GLU A 81 8.39 1.41 9.73
N SER A 82 7.42 2.25 9.40
CA SER A 82 6.14 2.29 10.10
C SER A 82 5.27 1.09 9.74
N LEU A 83 5.32 0.61 8.51
CA LEU A 83 4.69 -0.65 8.09
C LEU A 83 5.36 -1.86 8.77
N ARG A 84 6.70 -1.90 8.85
CA ARG A 84 7.44 -2.93 9.61
C ARG A 84 7.04 -2.96 11.07
N LYS A 85 6.84 -1.79 11.69
CA LYS A 85 6.36 -1.67 13.08
C LYS A 85 4.94 -2.21 13.26
N LEU A 86 4.05 -2.08 12.26
CA LEU A 86 2.70 -2.66 12.33
C LEU A 86 2.73 -4.18 12.38
N ILE A 87 3.55 -4.83 11.55
CA ILE A 87 3.62 -6.30 11.45
C ILE A 87 4.52 -6.94 12.51
N GLN A 88 5.31 -6.14 13.25
CA GLN A 88 6.31 -6.61 14.22
C GLN A 88 7.27 -7.67 13.63
N TYR A 89 7.53 -7.58 12.33
CA TYR A 89 8.27 -8.57 11.57
C TYR A 89 9.31 -7.89 10.67
N GLN A 90 10.45 -8.55 10.50
CA GLN A 90 11.59 -7.95 9.79
C GLN A 90 11.40 -7.93 8.27
N TYR A 91 10.71 -8.92 7.71
CA TYR A 91 10.47 -9.03 6.26
C TYR A 91 9.16 -8.37 5.87
N LEU A 92 9.24 -7.10 5.46
CA LEU A 92 8.10 -6.32 4.99
C LEU A 92 7.41 -6.99 3.79
N GLN A 93 8.19 -7.60 2.90
CA GLN A 93 7.75 -8.22 1.66
C GLN A 93 6.88 -9.47 1.86
N ALA A 94 6.84 -10.02 3.07
CA ALA A 94 5.92 -11.12 3.39
C ALA A 94 4.46 -10.66 3.55
N PHE A 95 4.23 -9.35 3.72
CA PHE A 95 2.91 -8.76 3.97
C PHE A 95 2.54 -7.64 3.00
N PHE A 96 3.55 -6.92 2.47
CA PHE A 96 3.34 -5.79 1.59
C PHE A 96 4.13 -5.96 0.31
N GLU A 97 3.40 -5.93 -0.81
CA GLU A 97 3.94 -5.76 -2.15
C GLU A 97 3.59 -4.35 -2.62
N THR A 98 4.40 -3.80 -3.52
CA THR A 98 4.15 -2.46 -4.06
C THR A 98 4.13 -2.49 -5.57
N LYS A 99 3.27 -1.69 -6.17
CA LYS A 99 3.16 -1.55 -7.61
C LYS A 99 2.88 -0.10 -7.98
N GLN A 100 3.64 0.41 -8.94
CA GLN A 100 3.37 1.72 -9.53
C GLN A 100 2.75 1.56 -10.92
N HIS A 101 1.74 2.37 -11.22
CA HIS A 101 1.14 2.49 -12.54
C HIS A 101 0.84 3.96 -12.84
N GLY A 102 1.66 4.58 -13.69
CA GLY A 102 1.61 6.03 -13.93
C GLY A 102 1.81 6.80 -12.63
N ARG A 103 0.80 7.59 -12.25
CA ARG A 103 0.76 8.37 -11.01
C ARG A 103 0.13 7.63 -9.82
N CYS A 104 -0.43 6.45 -10.03
CA CYS A 104 -0.99 5.65 -8.95
C CYS A 104 0.08 4.71 -8.39
N PHE A 105 0.11 4.63 -7.07
CA PHE A 105 0.91 3.66 -6.31
C PHE A 105 -0.03 2.80 -5.48
N TYR A 106 0.27 1.50 -5.46
CA TYR A 106 -0.51 0.46 -4.81
C TYR A 106 0.38 -0.31 -3.85
#